data_AF-A4RZR7-F1
#
_entry.id   AF-A4RZR7-F1
#
_cell.length_a   1.000
_cell.length_b   1.000
_cell.length_c   1.000
_cell.angle_alpha   90.00
_cell.angle_beta   90.00
_cell.angle_gamma   90.00
#
_symmetry.space_group_name_H-M   'P 1'
#
loop_
_entity.id
_entity.type
_entity.pdbx_description
1 polymer ?
#
loop_
_entity_poly.entity_id
_entity_poly.type
_entity_poly.pdbx_seq_one_letter_code
_entity_poly.pdbx_strand_id
1 'polypeptide(L)' 'MSGEQAGPSFVTPGDAAAPSVVTTELIQKYLDENQQLILAILENQNVGKLAECAKYQTKLQENLMYLAAIADAKPAEPSE' A
#
# COMPACT_ATOMS: atom_id res chain seq x y z
N MET A 1 23.62 19.48 -48.65
CA MET A 1 22.49 19.19 -47.75
C MET A 1 22.62 17.72 -47.34
N SER A 2 23.27 17.47 -46.21
CA SER A 2 23.33 16.16 -45.57
C SER A 2 23.23 16.45 -44.08
N GLY A 3 22.04 16.24 -43.54
CA GLY A 3 21.77 16.40 -42.11
C GLY A 3 21.95 15.06 -41.43
N GLU A 4 22.86 14.99 -40.47
CA GLU A 4 22.94 13.89 -39.52
C GLU A 4 23.73 14.35 -38.29
N GLN A 5 23.05 14.64 -37.18
CA GLN A 5 23.39 14.06 -35.88
C GLN A 5 22.40 14.44 -34.77
N ALA A 6 21.73 13.38 -34.31
CA ALA A 6 21.31 13.02 -32.96
C ALA A 6 21.11 14.13 -31.91
N GLY A 7 19.89 14.18 -31.37
CA GLY A 7 19.50 15.02 -30.25
C GLY A 7 20.17 14.70 -28.91
N PRO A 8 19.96 15.53 -27.88
CA PRO A 8 20.61 15.40 -26.59
C PRO A 8 20.15 14.14 -25.84
N SER A 9 21.11 13.44 -25.26
CA SER A 9 20.92 12.21 -24.50
C SER A 9 20.03 12.39 -23.27
N PHE A 10 19.08 11.48 -23.15
CA PHE A 10 18.28 11.16 -21.96
C PHE A 10 19.17 10.66 -20.82
N VAL A 11 18.90 11.12 -19.60
CA VAL A 11 18.76 10.25 -18.41
C VAL A 11 17.74 10.89 -17.46
N THR A 12 16.61 10.22 -17.29
CA THR A 12 15.61 10.48 -16.25
C THR A 12 16.19 10.23 -14.86
N PRO A 13 15.76 10.98 -13.83
CA PRO A 13 16.07 10.65 -12.45
C PRO A 13 15.32 9.37 -12.09
N GLY A 14 16.03 8.24 -12.11
CA GLY A 14 15.58 6.99 -11.53
C GLY A 14 15.57 7.12 -10.03
N ASP A 15 14.51 7.73 -9.50
CA ASP A 15 14.08 7.58 -8.11
C ASP A 15 13.57 6.14 -7.95
N ALA A 16 14.49 5.18 -7.97
CA ALA A 16 14.20 3.81 -7.61
C ALA A 16 14.18 3.75 -6.08
N ALA A 17 13.10 4.29 -5.52
CA ALA A 17 12.68 4.02 -4.16
C ALA A 17 12.82 2.51 -3.93
N ALA A 18 13.68 2.16 -2.98
CA ALA A 18 13.98 0.78 -2.64
C ALA A 18 12.69 -0.04 -2.52
N PRO A 19 12.64 -1.28 -3.04
CA PRO A 19 11.53 -2.16 -2.76
C PRO A 19 11.58 -2.43 -1.27
N SER A 20 10.69 -1.76 -0.55
CA SER A 20 10.37 -2.09 0.83
C SER A 20 10.05 -3.57 0.80
N VAL A 21 10.90 -4.41 1.39
CA VAL A 21 10.70 -5.86 1.36
C VAL A 21 9.46 -6.14 2.19
N VAL A 22 8.32 -6.24 1.51
CA VAL A 22 7.07 -6.59 2.15
C VAL A 22 7.12 -8.09 2.40
N THR A 23 7.22 -8.47 3.67
CA THR A 23 7.22 -9.87 4.08
C THR A 23 5.80 -10.39 4.24
N THR A 24 5.61 -11.68 4.01
CA THR A 24 4.32 -12.36 4.28
C THR A 24 3.90 -12.23 5.74
N GLU A 25 4.85 -12.18 6.68
CA GLU A 25 4.60 -11.95 8.11
C GLU A 25 3.96 -10.57 8.36
N LEU A 26 4.47 -9.51 7.70
CA LEU A 26 3.90 -8.18 7.83
C LEU A 26 2.47 -8.12 7.27
N ILE A 27 2.22 -8.81 6.15
CA ILE A 27 0.88 -8.93 5.57
C ILE A 27 -0.07 -9.63 6.57
N GLN A 28 0.34 -10.75 7.16
CA GLN A 28 -0.48 -11.46 8.16
C GLN A 28 -0.80 -10.57 9.36
N LYS A 29 0.20 -9.84 9.88
CA LYS A 29 -0.01 -8.89 10.97
C LYS A 29 -1.11 -7.86 10.65
N TYR A 30 -1.09 -7.27 9.45
CA TYR A 30 -2.12 -6.31 9.05
C TYR A 30 -3.49 -6.96 8.85
N LEU A 31 -3.55 -8.21 8.40
CA LEU A 31 -4.81 -8.97 8.30
C LEU A 31 -5.41 -9.26 9.68
N ASP A 32 -4.59 -9.69 10.63
CA ASP A 32 -5.01 -9.93 12.02
C ASP A 32 -5.46 -8.62 12.69
N GLU A 33 -4.73 -7.52 12.48
CA GLU A 33 -5.10 -6.20 12.99
C GLU A 33 -6.43 -5.72 12.37
N ASN A 34 -6.65 -5.95 11.08
CA ASN A 34 -7.92 -5.64 10.43
C ASN A 34 -9.09 -6.42 11.02
N GLN A 35 -8.90 -7.70 11.32
CA GLN A 35 -9.91 -8.51 11.99
C GLN A 35 -10.27 -7.94 13.36
N GLN A 36 -9.27 -7.59 14.17
CA GLN A 36 -9.48 -7.01 15.50
C GLN A 36 -10.19 -5.66 15.42
N LEU A 37 -9.80 -4.80 14.47
CA LEU A 37 -10.43 -3.51 14.24
C LEU A 37 -11.90 -3.65 13.86
N ILE A 38 -12.25 -4.58 12.97
CA ILE A 38 -13.64 -4.84 12.57
C ILE A 38 -14.48 -5.27 13.79
N LEU A 39 -13.95 -6.19 14.61
CA LEU A 39 -14.64 -6.63 15.83
C LEU A 39 -14.83 -5.47 16.82
N ALA A 40 -13.78 -4.67 17.03
CA ALA A 40 -13.85 -3.51 17.90
C ALA A 40 -14.86 -2.46 17.39
N ILE A 41 -14.92 -2.21 16.08
CA ILE A 41 -15.90 -1.30 15.49
C ILE A 41 -17.33 -1.80 15.75
N LEU A 42 -17.60 -3.09 15.51
CA LEU A 42 -18.93 -3.67 15.74
C LEU A 42 -19.36 -3.55 17.21
N GLU A 43 -18.46 -3.86 18.14
CA GLU A 43 -18.73 -3.73 19.58
C GLU A 43 -18.98 -2.28 19.98
N ASN A 44 -18.14 -1.35 19.51
CA ASN A 44 -18.27 0.07 19.85
C ASN A 44 -19.52 0.71 19.21
N GLN A 45 -19.98 0.23 18.05
CA GLN A 45 -21.26 0.64 17.47
C GLN A 45 -22.44 0.20 18.34
N ASN A 46 -22.39 -1.04 18.86
CA ASN A 46 -23.45 -1.58 19.72
C ASN A 46 -23.58 -0.80 21.05
N VAL A 47 -22.47 -0.24 21.54
CA VAL A 47 -22.43 0.56 22.79
C VAL A 47 -22.62 2.07 22.52
N GLY A 48 -22.67 2.50 21.25
CA GLY A 48 -22.84 3.91 20.87
C GLY A 48 -21.57 4.77 20.97
N LYS A 49 -20.38 4.16 21.04
CA LYS A 49 -19.09 4.84 21.11
C LYS A 49 -18.58 5.28 19.72
N LEU A 50 -19.28 6.21 19.10
CA LEU A 50 -19.00 6.66 17.72
C LEU A 50 -17.60 7.23 17.53
N ALA A 51 -17.04 7.90 18.54
CA ALA A 51 -15.67 8.45 18.47
C ALA A 51 -14.61 7.34 18.37
N GLU A 52 -14.75 6.27 19.16
CA GLU A 52 -13.84 5.12 19.08
C GLU A 52 -14.04 4.36 17.76
N CYS A 53 -15.28 4.21 17.29
CA CYS A 53 -15.56 3.66 15.96
C CYS A 53 -14.83 4.44 14.85
N ALA A 54 -14.88 5.77 14.87
CA ALA A 54 -14.22 6.59 13.87
C ALA A 54 -12.70 6.38 13.89
N LYS A 55 -12.09 6.31 15.07
CA LYS A 55 -10.66 6.02 15.23
C LYS A 55 -10.28 4.65 14.66
N TYR A 56 -11.04 3.61 15.00
CA TYR A 56 -10.78 2.27 14.47
C TYR A 56 -11.04 2.18 12.96
N GLN A 57 -12.03 2.90 12.44
CA GLN A 57 -12.30 2.98 11.00
C GLN A 57 -11.15 3.64 10.23
N THR A 58 -10.60 4.75 10.73
CA THR A 58 -9.41 5.38 10.12
C THR A 58 -8.25 4.40 10.07
N LYS A 59 -7.98 3.69 11.18
CA LYS A 59 -6.90 2.71 11.21
C LYS A 59 -7.13 1.54 10.25
N LEU A 60 -8.36 1.04 10.17
CA LEU A 60 -8.73 -0.03 9.23
C LEU A 60 -8.52 0.42 7.78
N GLN A 61 -8.89 1.66 7.44
CA GLN A 61 -8.67 2.23 6.10
C GLN A 61 -7.18 2.32 5.75
N GLU A 62 -6.33 2.79 6.68
CA GLU A 62 -4.87 2.84 6.48
C GLU A 62 -4.30 1.46 6.17
N ASN A 63 -4.68 0.45 6.97
CA ASN A 63 -4.19 -0.91 6.80
C ASN A 63 -4.64 -1.52 5.47
N LEU A 64 -5.90 -1.29 5.06
CA LEU A 64 -6.41 -1.74 3.77
C LEU A 64 -5.71 -1.06 2.60
N MET A 65 -5.48 0.25 2.70
CA MET A 65 -4.75 1.01 1.67
C MET A 65 -3.30 0.52 1.56
N TYR A 66 -2.66 0.23 2.68
CA TYR A 66 -1.31 -0.35 2.70
C TYR A 66 -1.28 -1.73 2.04
N LEU A 67 -2.21 -2.62 2.39
CA LEU A 67 -2.32 -3.95 1.77
C LEU A 67 -2.62 -3.86 0.25
N ALA A 68 -3.43 -2.90 -0.17
CA ALA A 68 -3.70 -2.65 -1.59
C ALA A 68 -2.42 -2.18 -2.32
N ALA A 69 -1.69 -1.23 -1.74
CA ALA A 69 -0.43 -0.75 -2.30
C ALA A 69 0.61 -1.87 -2.44
N ILE A 70 0.67 -2.79 -1.48
CA ILE A 70 1.50 -4.01 -1.57
C ILE A 70 1.04 -4.90 -2.73
N ALA A 71 -0.27 -5.15 -2.82
CA ALA A 71 -0.85 -6.02 -3.85
C ALA A 71 -0.67 -5.45 -5.27
N ASP A 72 -0.62 -4.12 -5.39
CA ASP A 72 -0.35 -3.41 -6.65
C ASP A 72 1.15 -3.38 -6.97
N ALA A 73 2.01 -3.31 -5.95
CA ALA A 73 3.47 -3.38 -6.08
C ALA A 73 3.99 -4.79 -6.46
N LYS A 74 3.15 -5.65 -7.06
CA LYS A 74 3.52 -6.95 -7.60
C LYS A 74 4.85 -6.84 -8.37
N PRO A 75 5.81 -7.75 -8.12
CA PRO A 75 7.05 -7.76 -8.88
C PRO A 75 6.69 -7.88 -10.36
N ALA A 76 7.28 -7.01 -11.19
CA ALA A 76 7.10 -7.05 -12.64
C ALA A 76 7.18 -8.51 -13.09
N GLU A 77 6.12 -8.98 -13.76
CA GLU A 77 6.12 -10.34 -14.31
C GLU A 77 7.42 -10.52 -15.10
N PRO A 78 8.22 -11.57 -14.82
CA PRO A 78 9.38 -11.84 -15.65
C PRO A 78 8.85 -12.09 -17.06
N SER A 79 9.20 -11.19 -17.97
CA SER A 79 8.99 -11.38 -19.39
C SER A 79 9.94 -12.49 -19.82
N GLU A 80 9.36 -13.59 -20.30
CA GLU A 80 9.98 -14.80 -20.88
C GLU A 80 10.61 -15.84 -19.93
#